data_AF-A0A833GNY5-F1
#
_entry.id   AF-A0A833GNY5-F1
#
_cell.length_a   1.000
_cell.length_b   1.000
_cell.length_c   1.000
_cell.angle_alpha   90.00
_cell.angle_beta   90.00
_cell.angle_gamma   90.00
#
_symmetry.space_group_name_H-M   'P 1'
#
loop_
_entity.id
_entity.type
_entity.pdbx_description
1 polymer ?
#
loop_
_entity_poly.entity_id
_entity_poly.type
_entity_poly.pdbx_seq_one_letter_code
_entity_poly.pdbx_strand_id
1 'polypeptide(L)' 'MSSGAGKEFDRFILRVADQFGKPYKIRQLNVQQQGSHPPPMPMFRAAKSMMVAEAAPMPIEAGESQVTTSVSGQIELAD' A
#
# COMPACT_ATOMS: atom_id res chain seq x y z
N MET A 1 -2.17 13.80 12.37
CA MET A 1 -1.40 13.34 11.19
C MET A 1 -2.39 13.01 10.07
N SER A 2 -2.38 13.77 8.98
CA SER A 2 -3.17 13.46 7.78
C SER A 2 -2.35 12.47 6.94
N SER A 3 -2.84 11.23 6.79
CA SER A 3 -2.21 10.21 5.95
C SER A 3 -2.09 10.71 4.51
N GLY A 4 -0.88 10.68 3.93
CA GLY A 4 -0.64 11.11 2.55
C GLY A 4 -1.49 10.35 1.51
N ALA A 5 -1.83 9.09 1.80
CA ALA A 5 -2.61 8.24 0.90
C ALA A 5 -4.01 8.79 0.59
N GLY A 6 -4.68 9.43 1.55
CA GLY A 6 -5.99 10.05 1.31
C GLY A 6 -5.91 11.22 0.32
N LYS A 7 -4.84 12.03 0.40
CA LYS A 7 -4.63 13.16 -0.51
C LYS A 7 -4.33 12.71 -1.93
N GLU A 8 -3.57 11.62 -2.09
CA GLU A 8 -3.30 11.05 -3.41
C GLU A 8 -4.55 10.44 -4.04
N PHE A 9 -5.41 9.82 -3.23
CA PHE A 9 -6.70 9.34 -3.70
C PHE A 9 -7.59 10.50 -4.20
N ASP A 10 -7.70 11.58 -3.42
CA ASP A 10 -8.45 12.77 -3.85
C ASP A 10 -7.91 13.35 -5.17
N ARG A 11 -6.58 13.47 -5.31
CA ARG A 11 -5.97 13.93 -6.56
C ARG A 11 -6.25 13.01 -7.74
N PHE A 12 -6.22 11.69 -7.52
CA PHE A 12 -6.56 10.73 -8.56
C PHE A 12 -8.01 10.91 -9.00
N ILE A 13 -8.95 11.03 -8.06
CA ILE A 13 -10.37 11.19 -8.37
C ILE A 13 -10.64 12.52 -9.09
N LEU A 14 -10.03 13.62 -8.65
CA LEU A 14 -10.13 14.91 -9.35
C LEU A 14 -9.76 14.76 -10.83
N ARG A 15 -8.61 14.14 -11.12
CA ARG A 15 -8.17 13.89 -12.51
C ARG A 15 -9.16 13.02 -13.29
N VAL A 16 -9.75 12.02 -12.66
CA VAL A 16 -10.76 11.15 -13.31
C VAL A 16 -12.04 11.93 -13.58
N ALA A 17 -12.55 12.69 -12.61
CA ALA A 17 -13.78 13.47 -12.72
C ALA A 17 -13.66 14.61 -13.73
N ASP A 18 -12.47 15.24 -13.83
CA ASP A 18 -12.16 16.28 -14.82
C ASP A 18 -12.35 15.78 -16.26
N GLN A 19 -12.05 14.51 -16.54
CA GLN A 19 -12.29 13.91 -17.87
C GLN A 19 -13.77 13.87 -18.25
N PHE A 20 -14.67 13.91 -17.27
CA PHE A 20 -16.12 13.95 -17.47
C PHE A 20 -16.69 15.37 -17.31
N GLY A 21 -15.90 16.33 -16.84
CA GLY A 21 -16.35 17.70 -16.55
C GLY A 21 -17.42 17.77 -15.45
N LYS A 22 -17.47 16.78 -14.56
CA LYS A 22 -18.53 16.63 -13.56
C LYS A 22 -17.97 16.71 -12.14
N PRO A 23 -18.65 17.39 -11.20
CA PRO A 23 -18.31 17.27 -9.79
C PRO A 23 -18.53 15.84 -9.30
N TYR A 24 -17.89 15.45 -8.19
CA TYR A 24 -18.05 14.11 -7.62
C TYR A 24 -18.32 14.15 -6.11
N LYS A 25 -18.92 13.08 -5.60
CA LYS A 25 -19.06 12.79 -4.17
C LYS A 25 -18.51 11.40 -3.85
N ILE A 26 -17.74 11.30 -2.78
CA ILE A 26 -17.28 10.01 -2.27
C ILE A 26 -18.44 9.35 -1.55
N ARG A 27 -18.84 8.15 -1.98
CA ARG A 27 -19.91 7.36 -1.35
C ARG A 27 -19.37 6.39 -0.32
N GLN A 28 -18.25 5.76 -0.64
CA GLN A 28 -17.58 4.83 0.24
C GLN A 28 -16.08 4.96 0.05
N LEU A 29 -15.35 4.93 1.17
CA LEU A 29 -13.90 4.90 1.18
C LEU A 29 -13.45 3.86 2.21
N ASN A 30 -12.51 3.01 1.80
CA ASN A 30 -11.84 2.06 2.66
C ASN A 30 -10.33 2.30 2.57
N VAL A 31 -9.72 2.55 3.73
CA VAL A 31 -8.28 2.79 3.86
C VAL A 31 -7.71 1.69 4.72
N GLN A 32 -6.84 0.87 4.11
CA GLN A 32 -6.17 -0.23 4.79
C GLN A 32 -4.70 0.11 4.90
N GLN A 33 -4.21 0.23 6.13
CA GLN A 33 -2.79 0.41 6.40
C GLN A 33 -2.23 -0.93 6.90
N GLN A 34 -1.38 -1.56 6.10
CA GLN A 34 -0.79 -2.84 6.46
C GLN A 34 0.51 -2.56 7.22
N GLY A 35 0.39 -2.40 8.53
CA GLY A 35 1.50 -2.17 9.45
C GLY A 35 1.95 -3.46 10.10
N SER A 36 2.40 -4.44 9.33
CA SER A 36 3.16 -5.60 9.86
C SER A 36 3.67 -6.42 8.69
N HIS A 37 4.96 -6.30 8.38
CA HIS A 37 5.63 -7.42 7.73
C HIS A 37 5.66 -8.58 8.75
N PRO A 38 5.35 -9.83 8.36
CA PRO A 38 5.49 -10.96 9.25
C PRO A 38 6.88 -10.94 9.89
N PRO A 39 6.99 -11.12 11.22
CA PRO A 39 8.29 -11.18 11.85
C PRO A 39 9.12 -12.28 11.16
N PRO A 40 10.42 -12.04 10.89
CA PRO A 40 11.24 -13.02 10.20
C PRO A 40 11.18 -14.34 10.95
N MET A 41 10.69 -15.39 10.27
CA MET A 41 10.56 -16.71 10.84
C MET A 41 11.97 -17.29 11.08
N PRO A 42 12.27 -17.78 12.29
CA PRO A 42 13.58 -18.38 12.56
C PRO A 42 13.77 -19.63 11.70
N MET A 43 14.67 -19.56 10.74
CA MET A 43 15.09 -20.72 9.95
C MET A 43 16.11 -21.54 10.76
N PHE A 44 15.88 -22.85 10.89
CA PHE A 44 16.88 -23.77 11.44
C PHE A 44 18.17 -23.67 10.60
N ARG A 45 19.32 -23.51 11.27
CA ARG A 45 20.61 -23.22 10.60
C ARG A 45 20.97 -24.25 9.51
N ALA A 46 20.60 -25.52 9.70
CA ALA A 46 20.81 -26.59 8.72
C ALA A 46 19.92 -26.50 7.48
N ALA A 47 18.69 -26.01 7.62
CA ALA A 47 17.79 -25.76 6.48
C ALA A 47 18.23 -24.50 5.70
N LYS A 48 18.76 -23.50 6.41
CA LYS A 48 19.27 -22.25 5.81
C LYS A 48 20.48 -22.51 4.90
N SER A 49 21.42 -23.37 5.28
CA SER A 49 22.61 -23.65 4.47
C SER A 49 22.28 -24.33 3.13
N MET A 50 21.20 -25.12 3.07
CA MET A 50 20.75 -25.78 1.85
C MET A 50 19.94 -24.85 0.93
N MET A 51 19.21 -23.87 1.49
CA MET A 51 18.41 -22.91 0.70
C MET A 51 19.17 -21.65 0.25
N VAL A 52 20.20 -21.20 0.98
CA VAL A 52 20.98 -19.99 0.65
C VAL A 52 21.83 -20.17 -0.61
N ALA A 53 22.15 -21.41 -1.01
CA ALA A 53 22.95 -21.69 -2.18
C ALA A 53 22.24 -21.37 -3.52
N GLU A 54 20.90 -21.27 -3.56
CA GLU A 54 20.16 -21.10 -4.82
C GLU A 54 19.46 -19.75 -5.02
N ALA A 55 19.02 -19.03 -4.00
CA ALA A 55 18.42 -17.69 -4.18
C ALA A 55 18.25 -16.97 -2.84
N ALA A 56 19.13 -16.03 -2.50
CA ALA A 56 18.92 -15.15 -1.36
C ALA A 56 18.45 -13.75 -1.86
N PRO A 57 17.21 -13.33 -1.57
CA PRO A 57 16.80 -11.93 -1.78
C PRO A 57 17.67 -11.00 -0.91
N MET A 58 18.03 -9.83 -1.42
CA MET A 58 18.90 -8.89 -0.72
C MET A 58 18.31 -8.49 0.65
N PRO A 59 19.12 -8.43 1.72
CA PRO A 59 18.65 -7.99 3.03
C PRO A 59 18.09 -6.56 2.98
N ILE A 60 16.88 -6.36 3.52
CA ILE A 60 16.33 -5.03 3.76
C ILE A 60 17.12 -4.43 4.94
N GLU A 61 17.65 -3.22 4.78
CA GLU A 61 18.44 -2.56 5.83
C GLU A 61 17.59 -2.25 7.06
N ALA A 62 18.10 -2.63 8.23
CA ALA A 62 17.43 -2.38 9.51
C ALA A 62 17.51 -0.89 9.85
N GLY A 63 16.40 -0.17 9.69
CA GLY A 63 16.31 1.26 9.98
C GLY A 63 15.17 1.97 9.26
N GLU A 64 14.69 1.39 8.16
CA GLU A 64 13.56 1.89 7.39
C GLU A 64 12.31 1.05 7.68
N SER A 65 11.20 1.72 8.01
CA SER A 65 9.89 1.05 8.13
C SER A 65 9.10 1.25 6.84
N GLN A 66 8.91 0.17 6.08
CA GLN A 66 8.02 0.21 4.93
C GLN A 66 6.56 0.26 5.40
N VAL A 67 5.86 1.34 5.04
CA VAL A 67 4.43 1.50 5.31
C VAL A 67 3.66 1.43 4.00
N THR A 68 2.90 0.35 3.82
CA THR A 68 2.00 0.21 2.68
C THR A 68 0.58 0.60 3.07
N THR A 69 -0.03 1.49 2.30
CA THR A 69 -1.43 1.88 2.45
C THR A 69 -2.17 1.58 1.16
N SER A 70 -3.24 0.79 1.24
CA SER A 70 -4.18 0.58 0.14
C SER A 70 -5.41 1.44 0.37
N VAL A 71 -5.85 2.16 -0.66
CA VAL A 71 -7.07 2.95 -0.65
C VAL A 71 -7.99 2.43 -1.75
N SER A 72 -9.24 2.13 -1.40
CA SER A 72 -10.28 1.71 -2.33
C SER A 72 -11.58 2.44 -2.00
N GLY A 73 -12.47 2.61 -2.98
CA GLY A 73 -13.69 3.34 -2.74
C GLY A 73 -14.62 3.40 -3.95
N GLN A 74 -15.78 4.00 -3.73
CA GLN A 74 -16.79 4.29 -4.74
C GLN A 74 -17.09 5.77 -4.74
N ILE A 75 -17.14 6.35 -5.94
CA ILE A 75 -17.52 7.74 -6.17
C ILE A 75 -18.78 7.77 -7.03
N GLU A 76 -19.56 8.83 -6.85
CA GLU A 76 -20.67 9.16 -7.72
C GLU A 76 -20.35 10.46 -8.44
N LEU A 77 -20.49 10.47 -9.76
CA LEU A 77 -20.44 11.69 -10.56
C LEU A 77 -21.79 12.40 -10.42
N ALA A 78 -21.76 13.66 -10.01
CA ALA A 78 -22.93 14.51 -9.93
C ALA A 78 -23.09 15.31 -11.24
N ASP A 79 -24.31 15.72 -11.54
CA ASP A 79 -24.63 16.63 -12.64
C ASP A 79 -24.42 18.09 -12.23
#